data_AF-A0A078GU11-F1
#
_entry.id   AF-A0A078GU11-F1
#
_cell.length_a   1.000
_cell.length_b   1.000
_cell.length_c   1.000
_cell.angle_alpha   90.00
_cell.angle_beta   90.00
_cell.angle_gamma   90.00
#
_symmetry.space_group_name_H-M   'P 1'
#
loop_
_entity.id
_entity.type
_entity.pdbx_description
1 polymer ?
#
loop_
_entity_poly.entity_id
_entity_poly.type
_entity_poly.pdbx_seq_one_letter_code
_entity_poly.pdbx_strand_id
1 'polypeptide(L)'
;MNWGGDHWAGLCIKLTEGHVTVFDSYVPHTEIEEGLRIYSWSRAEGNYHNKMGGDCGPCAAKFIEMHAAGLTEEMSRITDKDVDRFREQYAMDCYEEFVGDAKVNNE
;
A
#
# COMPACT_ATOMS: atom_id res chain seq x y z
N MET A 1 -3.07 5.06 -4.18
CA MET A 1 -4.07 6.08 -4.54
C MET A 1 -4.34 6.95 -3.33
N ASN A 2 -4.29 8.28 -3.48
CA ASN A 2 -4.73 9.19 -2.43
C ASN A 2 -6.26 9.30 -2.49
N TRP A 3 -6.94 8.84 -1.45
CA TRP A 3 -8.38 8.92 -1.29
C TRP A 3 -8.71 10.16 -0.45
N GLY A 4 -9.50 11.08 -1.00
CA GLY A 4 -10.03 12.22 -0.25
C GLY A 4 -9.00 13.33 0.08
N GLY A 5 -7.73 13.15 -0.27
CA GLY A 5 -6.65 14.12 -0.03
C GLY A 5 -5.81 13.81 1.21
N ASP A 6 -6.27 12.92 2.08
CA ASP A 6 -5.70 12.65 3.41
C ASP A 6 -5.39 11.17 3.68
N HIS A 7 -5.90 10.25 2.85
CA HIS A 7 -5.73 8.81 3.04
C HIS A 7 -5.07 8.14 1.83
N TRP A 8 -4.27 7.10 2.05
CA TRP A 8 -3.64 6.33 0.98
C TRP A 8 -4.06 4.87 1.04
N ALA A 9 -4.51 4.34 -0.10
CA ALA A 9 -4.81 2.93 -0.30
C ALA A 9 -4.02 2.35 -1.47
N GLY A 10 -3.61 1.08 -1.35
CA GLY A 10 -2.98 0.32 -2.42
C GLY A 10 -4.04 -0.30 -3.33
N LEU A 11 -3.85 -0.24 -4.65
CA LEU A 11 -4.73 -0.88 -5.62
C LEU A 11 -3.89 -1.82 -6.49
N CYS A 12 -4.28 -3.09 -6.53
CA CYS A 12 -3.69 -4.05 -7.46
C CYS A 12 -4.75 -4.57 -8.42
N ILE A 13 -4.49 -4.48 -9.72
CA ILE A 13 -5.40 -4.97 -10.75
C ILE A 13 -4.86 -6.25 -11.38
N LYS A 14 -5.68 -7.30 -11.37
CA LYS A 14 -5.45 -8.52 -12.12
C LYS A 14 -6.27 -8.48 -13.39
N LEU A 15 -5.65 -7.97 -14.46
CA LEU A 15 -6.30 -7.75 -15.75
C LEU A 15 -6.93 -9.02 -16.33
N THR A 16 -6.30 -10.18 -16.13
CA THR A 16 -6.82 -11.48 -16.61
C THR A 16 -8.14 -11.88 -15.97
N GLU A 17 -8.39 -11.44 -14.74
CA GLU A 17 -9.61 -11.74 -13.99
C GLU A 17 -10.60 -10.58 -14.00
N GLY A 18 -10.18 -9.43 -14.52
CA GLY A 18 -10.95 -8.21 -14.41
C GLY A 18 -11.21 -7.83 -12.94
N HIS A 19 -10.28 -8.10 -12.03
CA HIS A 19 -10.48 -7.88 -10.61
C HIS A 19 -9.47 -6.91 -10.01
N VAL A 20 -9.95 -5.99 -9.16
CA VAL A 20 -9.12 -5.06 -8.39
C VAL A 20 -9.14 -5.43 -6.90
N THR A 21 -7.97 -5.68 -6.33
CA THR A 21 -7.79 -5.84 -4.89
C THR A 21 -7.42 -4.50 -4.27
N VAL A 22 -8.20 -4.07 -3.27
CA VAL A 22 -7.99 -2.83 -2.51
C VAL A 22 -7.30 -3.16 -1.18
N PHE A 23 -6.10 -2.63 -0.99
CA PHE A 23 -5.33 -2.72 0.26
C PHE A 23 -5.46 -1.43 1.04
N ASP A 24 -6.14 -1.50 2.18
CA ASP A 24 -6.44 -0.35 3.02
C ASP A 24 -5.99 -0.62 4.45
N SER A 25 -5.01 0.13 4.94
CA SER A 25 -4.54 0.02 6.32
C SER A 25 -5.43 0.76 7.32
N TYR A 26 -6.44 1.51 6.86
CA TYR A 26 -7.35 2.26 7.72
C TYR A 26 -8.69 1.51 7.89
N VAL A 27 -9.12 1.40 9.14
CA VAL A 27 -10.26 0.59 9.67
C VAL A 27 -11.60 0.91 8.96
N PRO A 28 -12.54 -0.05 8.86
CA PRO A 28 -13.15 -0.40 7.57
C PRO A 28 -14.43 0.38 7.28
N HIS A 29 -14.52 0.92 6.06
CA HIS A 29 -15.81 1.06 5.41
C HIS A 29 -16.17 -0.26 4.74
N THR A 30 -16.97 -1.08 5.44
CA THR A 30 -17.69 -2.22 4.86
C THR A 30 -18.84 -1.71 4.02
N GLU A 31 -18.58 -1.42 2.75
CA GLU A 31 -19.60 -1.58 1.71
C GLU A 31 -18.91 -2.22 0.50
N ILE A 32 -19.32 -3.46 0.21
CA ILE A 32 -19.08 -4.09 -1.09
C ILE A 32 -20.10 -3.43 -2.02
N GLU A 33 -19.68 -2.40 -2.75
CA GLU A 33 -20.48 -1.94 -3.90
C GLU A 33 -19.96 -2.65 -5.14
N GLU A 34 -20.76 -3.50 -5.77
CA GLU A 34 -20.38 -4.09 -7.05
C GLU A 34 -20.15 -2.97 -8.08
N GLY A 35 -18.87 -2.73 -8.41
CA GLY A 35 -18.45 -1.69 -9.34
C GLY A 35 -18.89 -2.00 -10.79
N LEU A 36 -18.97 -0.92 -11.58
CA LEU A 36 -19.34 -0.89 -13.00
C LEU A 36 -18.91 -2.14 -13.82
N ARG A 37 -19.83 -2.62 -14.66
CA ARG A 37 -19.91 -3.88 -15.45
C ARG A 37 -18.65 -4.54 -16.09
N ILE A 38 -17.46 -3.96 -16.03
CA ILE A 38 -16.24 -4.46 -16.71
C ILE A 38 -15.20 -5.01 -15.72
N TYR A 39 -15.11 -4.47 -14.51
CA TYR A 39 -14.15 -4.92 -13.49
C TYR A 39 -14.84 -5.10 -12.13
N SER A 40 -14.63 -6.25 -11.50
CA SER A 40 -14.99 -6.49 -10.10
C SER A 40 -13.91 -5.95 -9.16
N TRP A 41 -14.26 -5.75 -7.89
CA TRP A 41 -13.28 -5.36 -6.88
C TRP A 41 -13.66 -5.91 -5.51
N SER A 42 -12.65 -6.08 -4.66
CA SER A 42 -12.82 -6.43 -3.25
C SER A 42 -11.70 -5.84 -2.40
N ARG A 43 -12.01 -5.59 -1.12
CA ARG A 43 -11.01 -5.20 -0.13
C ARG A 43 -10.30 -6.45 0.38
N ALA A 44 -8.97 -6.38 0.48
CA ALA A 44 -8.20 -7.48 1.04
C ALA A 44 -8.49 -7.60 2.55
N GLU A 45 -8.92 -8.79 2.97
CA GLU A 45 -9.25 -9.10 4.35
C GLU A 45 -8.00 -9.49 5.15
N GLY A 46 -8.05 -9.28 6.47
CA GLY A 46 -7.01 -9.75 7.38
C GLY A 46 -5.69 -8.98 7.35
N ASN A 47 -5.59 -7.87 6.63
CA ASN A 47 -4.37 -7.06 6.59
C ASN A 47 -4.13 -6.32 7.92
N TYR A 48 -2.89 -5.88 8.10
CA TYR A 48 -2.54 -4.96 9.18
C TYR A 48 -3.38 -3.67 9.14
N HIS A 49 -3.89 -3.30 10.31
CA HIS A 49 -4.59 -2.04 10.52
C HIS A 49 -3.72 -1.07 11.28
N ASN A 50 -3.46 0.06 10.63
CA ASN A 50 -2.72 1.16 11.21
C ASN A 50 -3.56 1.87 12.28
N LYS A 51 -2.91 2.22 13.40
CA LYS A 51 -3.51 2.94 14.52
C LYS A 51 -3.07 4.41 14.59
N MET A 52 -2.09 4.83 13.79
CA MET A 52 -1.46 6.14 13.85
C MET A 52 -1.69 6.94 12.56
N GLY A 53 -1.82 8.27 12.67
CA GLY A 53 -1.94 9.12 11.48
C GLY A 53 -0.63 9.14 10.68
N GLY A 54 -0.73 8.96 9.36
CA GLY A 54 0.39 9.15 8.43
C GLY A 54 1.08 7.88 7.90
N ASP A 55 0.75 6.69 8.41
CA ASP A 55 1.36 5.44 7.89
C ASP A 55 0.62 4.79 6.72
N CYS A 56 -0.52 5.36 6.30
CA CYS A 56 -1.30 4.82 5.18
C CYS A 56 -0.52 4.78 3.86
N GLY A 57 0.37 5.76 3.62
CA GLY A 57 1.26 5.78 2.45
C GLY A 57 2.25 4.61 2.45
N PRO A 58 3.13 4.50 3.47
CA PRO A 58 4.05 3.38 3.62
C PRO A 58 3.34 2.01 3.60
N CYS A 59 2.21 1.87 4.30
CA CYS A 59 1.45 0.62 4.30
C CYS A 59 0.91 0.27 2.90
N ALA A 60 0.35 1.24 2.17
CA ALA A 60 -0.15 1.01 0.82
C ALA A 60 0.95 0.51 -0.14
N ALA A 61 2.15 1.11 -0.07
CA ALA A 61 3.29 0.66 -0.85
C ALA A 61 3.71 -0.77 -0.47
N LYS A 62 3.80 -1.05 0.84
CA LYS A 62 4.23 -2.37 1.33
C LYS A 62 3.24 -3.48 0.99
N PHE A 63 1.95 -3.21 1.05
CA PHE A 63 0.94 -4.19 0.66
C PHE A 63 1.00 -4.51 -0.83
N ILE A 64 1.25 -3.53 -1.70
CA ILE A 64 1.44 -3.80 -3.13
C ILE A 64 2.69 -4.68 -3.34
N GLU A 65 3.78 -4.38 -2.65
CA GLU A 65 5.04 -5.15 -2.71
C GLU A 65 4.81 -6.61 -2.26
N MET A 66 4.22 -6.81 -1.08
CA MET A 66 3.93 -8.14 -0.55
C MET A 66 2.96 -8.92 -1.43
N HIS A 67 1.96 -8.27 -2.02
CA HIS A 67 1.03 -8.92 -2.94
C HIS A 67 1.75 -9.41 -4.20
N ALA A 68 2.60 -8.57 -4.79
CA ALA A 68 3.41 -8.93 -5.95
C ALA A 68 4.38 -10.09 -5.65
N ALA A 69 4.85 -10.20 -4.40
CA ALA A 69 5.70 -11.30 -3.93
C ALA A 69 4.93 -12.57 -3.53
N GLY A 70 3.58 -12.56 -3.57
CA GLY A 70 2.76 -13.70 -3.15
C GLY A 70 2.67 -13.89 -1.63
N LEU A 71 2.93 -12.84 -0.84
CA LEU A 71 2.98 -12.83 0.62
C LEU A 71 1.71 -12.28 1.28
N THR A 72 0.55 -12.40 0.63
CA THR A 72 -0.73 -11.84 1.12
C THR A 72 -1.08 -12.31 2.54
N GLU A 73 -0.89 -13.59 2.85
CA GLU A 73 -1.18 -14.15 4.18
C GLU A 73 -0.31 -13.53 5.30
N GLU A 74 0.89 -13.06 4.97
CA GLU A 74 1.83 -12.48 5.93
C GLU A 74 1.54 -11.01 6.23
N MET A 75 0.72 -10.33 5.41
CA MET A 75 0.34 -8.93 5.64
C MET A 75 -0.37 -8.73 6.98
N SER A 76 -1.08 -9.76 7.45
CA SER A 76 -1.74 -9.81 8.75
C SER A 76 -0.78 -9.75 9.94
N ARG A 77 0.49 -10.12 9.73
CA ARG A 77 1.51 -10.27 10.78
C ARG A 77 2.37 -9.02 10.96
N ILE A 78 2.22 -8.03 10.08
CA ILE A 78 2.91 -6.74 10.20
C ILE A 78 2.56 -6.13 11.55
N THR A 79 3.57 -5.55 12.20
CA THR A 79 3.42 -4.83 13.47
C THR A 79 3.71 -3.34 13.28
N ASP A 80 3.31 -2.51 14.24
CA ASP A 80 3.63 -1.07 14.26
C ASP A 80 5.14 -0.83 14.12
N LYS A 81 5.97 -1.69 14.74
CA LYS A 81 7.43 -1.62 14.62
C LYS A 81 7.93 -1.94 13.21
N ASP A 82 7.27 -2.83 12.49
CA ASP A 82 7.62 -3.10 11.10
C ASP A 82 7.28 -1.90 10.22
N VAL A 83 6.18 -1.22 10.50
CA VAL A 83 5.80 0.04 9.82
C VAL A 83 6.86 1.12 10.02
N ASP A 84 7.37 1.30 11.24
CA ASP A 84 8.49 2.22 11.49
C ASP A 84 9.72 1.87 10.63
N ARG A 85 10.04 0.58 10.52
CA ARG A 85 11.16 0.11 9.69
C ARG A 85 10.93 0.32 8.19
N PHE A 86 9.69 0.17 7.71
CA PHE A 86 9.35 0.48 6.32
C PHE A 86 9.56 1.97 6.04
N ARG A 87 9.15 2.83 6.97
CA ARG A 87 9.34 4.29 6.87
C ARG A 87 10.82 4.65 6.81
N GLU A 88 11.63 4.07 7.71
CA GLU A 88 13.08 4.26 7.72
C GLU A 88 13.69 3.85 6.38
N GLN A 89 13.37 2.65 5.89
CA GLN A 89 13.93 2.13 4.65
C GLN A 89 13.52 2.98 3.44
N TYR A 90 12.22 3.30 3.31
CA TYR A 90 11.73 4.11 2.19
C TYR A 90 12.34 5.51 2.19
N ALA A 91 12.57 6.11 3.37
CA ALA A 91 13.23 7.40 3.45
C ALA A 91 14.70 7.34 3.00
N MET A 92 15.42 6.30 3.41
CA MET A 92 16.82 6.10 3.02
C MET A 92 16.94 5.79 1.53
N ASP A 93 16.10 4.90 0.98
CA ASP A 93 16.08 4.56 -0.44
C ASP A 93 15.79 5.81 -1.30
N CYS A 94 14.78 6.59 -0.93
CA CYS A 94 14.48 7.86 -1.62
C CYS A 94 15.65 8.84 -1.53
N TYR A 95 16.28 8.96 -0.36
CA TYR A 95 17.42 9.86 -0.20
C TYR A 95 18.58 9.41 -1.08
N GLU A 96 18.95 8.14 -1.07
CA GLU A 96 20.05 7.61 -1.90
C GLU A 96 19.79 7.81 -3.39
N GLU A 97 18.57 7.51 -3.86
CA GLU A 97 18.18 7.63 -5.26
C GLU A 97 18.15 9.10 -5.74
N PHE A 98 17.55 10.00 -4.97
CA PHE A 98 17.28 11.36 -5.44
C PHE A 98 18.26 12.42 -4.93
N VAL A 99 19.03 12.14 -3.88
CA VAL A 99 19.91 13.12 -3.21
C VAL A 99 21.32 12.57 -2.97
N GLY A 100 21.47 11.29 -2.69
CA GLY A 100 22.75 10.66 -2.34
C GLY A 100 23.64 10.39 -3.55
N ASP A 101 23.06 10.23 -4.74
CA ASP A 101 23.83 10.08 -5.98
C ASP A 101 24.29 11.45 -6.51
N ALA A 102 25.60 11.69 -6.47
CA ALA A 102 26.24 12.90 -6.99
C ALA A 102 26.01 13.12 -8.51
N LYS A 103 25.57 12.09 -9.25
CA LYS A 103 25.18 12.20 -10.67
C LYS A 103 23.79 12.76 -10.87
N VAL A 104 22.88 12.61 -9.90
CA VAL A 104 21.51 13.15 -9.94
C VAL A 104 21.48 14.60 -9.44
N ASN A 105 22.37 14.97 -8.53
CA ASN A 105 22.47 16.33 -7.97
C ASN A 105 23.08 17.41 -8.88
N ASN A 106 23.50 17.08 -10.11
CA ASN A 106 24.24 18.01 -10.99
C ASN A 106 23.61 18.18 -12.39
N GLU A 107 22.32 17.89 -12.57
CA GLU A 107 21.55 18.31 -13.75
C GLU A 107 20.67 19.53 -13.48
#